data_AF-A0A0L8V892-F1
#
_entry.id   AF-A0A0L8V892-F1
#
_cell.length_a   1.000
_cell.length_b   1.000
_cell.length_c   1.000
_cell.angle_alpha   90.00
_cell.angle_beta   90.00
_cell.angle_gamma   90.00
#
_symmetry.space_group_name_H-M   'P 1'
#
loop_
_entity.id
_entity.type
_entity.pdbx_description
1 polymer ?
#
loop_
_entity_poly.entity_id
_entity_poly.type
_entity_poly.pdbx_seq_one_letter_code
_entity_poly.pdbx_strand_id
1 'polypeptide(L)'
;MEQNTRMKVEDIPLDKLEKAGINRSFVDRMEKRELTDFLNGFRSEKLYTINARINDQDYKIPAKIRLQQDQDGKVDVKVHPIQRLYIPDEYLGHKFTKEEKGALLNDKNLGKTVELTSKNGQKDTYYLGIDGKTNELIALKARYIQIPDKIKGVNLTSEQKDKLAAGQKVTVDGMMGKNDKKFGATLQVDAAGRNISFSNFKQEKMAKSEEQKQEAKSEKKAGSRKRVS
;
A
#
# COMPACT_ATOMS: atom_id res chain seq x y z
N MET A 1 -8.66 -23.12 -2.11
CA MET A 1 -8.74 -22.51 -0.77
C MET A 1 -9.76 -21.39 -0.84
N GLU A 2 -10.94 -21.59 -0.26
CA GLU A 2 -11.86 -20.48 0.00
C GLU A 2 -11.16 -19.49 0.90
N GLN A 3 -11.13 -18.22 0.50
CA GLN A 3 -10.53 -17.17 1.32
C GLN A 3 -11.55 -16.80 2.39
N ASN A 4 -11.22 -17.00 3.66
CA ASN A 4 -12.03 -16.53 4.77
C ASN A 4 -12.04 -15.00 4.79
N THR A 5 -13.10 -14.41 4.23
CA THR A 5 -13.40 -12.98 4.32
C THR A 5 -14.25 -12.68 5.55
N ARG A 6 -14.24 -11.42 6.01
CA ARG A 6 -15.07 -11.00 7.15
C ARG A 6 -16.57 -11.02 6.85
N MET A 7 -16.92 -10.72 5.60
CA MET A 7 -18.29 -10.69 5.10
C MET A 7 -18.37 -11.60 3.87
N LYS A 8 -19.57 -12.10 3.58
CA LYS A 8 -19.85 -12.86 2.37
C LYS A 8 -20.45 -11.97 1.29
N VAL A 9 -20.50 -12.46 0.05
CA VAL A 9 -21.08 -11.71 -1.08
C VAL A 9 -22.57 -11.41 -0.83
N GLU A 10 -23.26 -12.33 -0.16
CA GLU A 10 -24.68 -12.22 0.17
C GLU A 10 -24.94 -11.13 1.23
N ASP A 11 -23.93 -10.75 2.00
CA ASP A 11 -24.03 -9.69 3.02
C ASP A 11 -23.92 -8.29 2.42
N ILE A 12 -23.60 -8.16 1.12
CA ILE A 12 -23.46 -6.87 0.45
C ILE A 12 -24.84 -6.20 0.36
N PRO A 13 -25.04 -5.00 0.95
CA PRO A 13 -26.32 -4.31 0.92
C PRO A 13 -26.53 -3.62 -0.45
N LEU A 14 -26.89 -4.41 -1.47
CA LEU A 14 -27.06 -3.97 -2.86
C LEU A 14 -28.11 -2.85 -3.00
N ASP A 15 -29.14 -2.86 -2.16
CA ASP A 15 -30.17 -1.82 -2.12
C ASP A 15 -29.60 -0.46 -1.65
N LYS A 16 -28.68 -0.47 -0.68
CA LYS A 16 -28.02 0.74 -0.20
C LYS A 16 -27.00 1.26 -1.22
N LEU A 17 -26.31 0.36 -1.92
CA LEU A 17 -25.41 0.72 -3.02
C LEU A 17 -26.16 1.46 -4.12
N GLU A 18 -27.33 0.93 -4.51
CA GLU A 18 -28.18 1.56 -5.50
C GLU A 18 -28.71 2.92 -5.04
N LYS A 19 -29.14 3.04 -3.78
CA LYS A 19 -29.53 4.34 -3.17
C LYS A 19 -28.37 5.33 -3.11
N ALA A 20 -27.14 4.84 -2.95
CA ALA A 20 -25.92 5.65 -3.06
C ALA A 20 -25.52 5.93 -4.53
N GLY A 21 -26.36 5.62 -5.51
CA GLY A 21 -26.09 5.91 -6.92
C GLY A 21 -25.11 4.97 -7.59
N ILE A 22 -24.79 3.84 -6.97
CA ILE A 22 -23.90 2.80 -7.49
C ILE A 22 -24.76 1.66 -8.06
N ASN A 23 -24.62 1.40 -9.35
CA ASN A 23 -25.35 0.31 -9.99
C ASN A 23 -24.93 -1.05 -9.40
N ARG A 24 -25.90 -1.87 -8.96
CA ARG A 24 -25.69 -3.20 -8.35
C ARG A 24 -24.67 -4.09 -9.07
N SER A 25 -24.65 -4.05 -10.39
CA SER A 25 -23.71 -4.81 -11.24
C SER A 25 -22.23 -4.42 -11.08
N PHE A 26 -21.91 -3.38 -10.29
CA PHE A 26 -20.51 -3.01 -10.05
C PHE A 26 -19.74 -4.11 -9.31
N VAL A 27 -20.41 -4.89 -8.44
CA VAL A 27 -19.80 -6.00 -7.71
C VAL A 27 -19.32 -7.08 -8.70
N ASP A 28 -20.13 -7.38 -9.71
CA ASP A 28 -19.82 -8.38 -10.75
C ASP A 28 -18.62 -7.98 -11.62
N ARG A 29 -18.29 -6.68 -11.64
CA ARG A 29 -17.14 -6.15 -12.38
C ARG A 29 -15.87 -6.05 -11.52
N MET A 30 -15.94 -6.36 -10.22
CA MET A 30 -14.76 -6.40 -9.37
C MET A 30 -13.86 -7.58 -9.75
N GLU A 31 -12.56 -7.31 -9.85
CA GLU A 31 -11.60 -8.40 -9.94
C GLU A 31 -11.60 -9.21 -8.64
N LYS A 32 -11.24 -10.49 -8.71
CA LYS A 32 -11.28 -11.41 -7.55
C LYS A 32 -10.60 -10.83 -6.30
N ARG A 33 -9.43 -10.20 -6.47
CA ARG A 33 -8.69 -9.57 -5.37
C ARG A 33 -9.41 -8.35 -4.81
N GLU A 34 -9.95 -7.50 -5.70
CA GLU A 34 -10.72 -6.31 -5.32
C GLU A 34 -11.97 -6.68 -4.53
N LEU A 35 -12.70 -7.73 -4.96
CA LEU A 35 -13.84 -8.25 -4.22
C LEU A 35 -13.43 -8.79 -2.84
N THR A 36 -12.33 -9.54 -2.76
CA THR A 36 -11.80 -10.06 -1.48
C THR A 36 -11.47 -8.94 -0.51
N ASP A 37 -10.81 -7.87 -0.99
CA ASP A 37 -10.48 -6.71 -0.18
C ASP A 37 -11.76 -5.96 0.27
N PHE A 38 -12.73 -5.81 -0.64
CA PHE A 38 -14.02 -5.18 -0.34
C PHE A 38 -14.81 -5.94 0.74
N LEU A 39 -14.87 -7.28 0.65
CA LEU A 39 -15.48 -8.18 1.64
C LEU A 39 -14.72 -8.23 2.98
N ASN A 40 -13.48 -7.76 3.03
CA ASN A 40 -12.75 -7.54 4.28
C ASN A 40 -12.93 -6.12 4.84
N GLY A 41 -13.77 -5.30 4.21
CA GLY A 41 -14.06 -3.93 4.59
C GLY A 41 -12.93 -2.96 4.21
N PHE A 42 -12.06 -3.33 3.27
CA PHE A 42 -11.03 -2.43 2.77
C PHE A 42 -11.65 -1.45 1.77
N ARG A 43 -11.05 -0.26 1.67
CA ARG A 43 -11.44 0.72 0.66
C ARG A 43 -11.06 0.20 -0.71
N SER A 44 -11.91 0.45 -1.70
CA SER A 44 -11.62 0.12 -3.09
C SER A 44 -10.32 0.79 -3.54
N GLU A 45 -9.54 0.08 -4.35
CA GLU A 45 -8.37 0.67 -4.99
C GLU A 45 -8.80 1.66 -6.07
N LYS A 46 -9.83 1.32 -6.84
CA LYS A 46 -10.41 2.15 -7.90
C LYS A 46 -11.38 3.18 -7.33
N LEU A 47 -11.54 4.28 -8.06
CA LEU A 47 -12.62 5.24 -7.85
C LEU A 47 -13.85 4.75 -8.62
N TYR A 48 -15.00 4.74 -7.96
CA TYR A 48 -16.30 4.51 -8.55
C TYR A 48 -17.05 5.83 -8.64
N THR A 49 -17.93 5.94 -9.64
CA THR A 49 -18.80 7.10 -9.79
C THR A 49 -20.09 6.87 -9.03
N ILE A 50 -20.35 7.72 -8.05
CA ILE A 50 -21.60 7.85 -7.32
C ILE A 50 -22.50 8.82 -8.09
N ASN A 51 -23.68 8.37 -8.51
CA ASN A 51 -24.67 9.25 -9.14
C ASN A 51 -25.63 9.77 -8.06
N ALA A 52 -25.51 11.03 -7.68
CA ALA A 52 -26.33 11.64 -6.63
C ALA A 52 -27.22 12.74 -7.21
N ARG A 53 -28.47 12.83 -6.76
CA ARG A 53 -29.36 13.95 -7.09
C ARG A 53 -29.54 14.83 -5.85
N ILE A 54 -29.13 16.09 -5.95
CA ILE A 54 -29.16 17.06 -4.85
C ILE A 54 -29.79 18.34 -5.40
N ASN A 55 -30.87 18.83 -4.78
CA ASN A 55 -31.58 20.05 -5.21
C ASN A 55 -31.92 20.05 -6.71
N ASP A 56 -32.49 18.94 -7.20
CA ASP A 56 -32.85 18.73 -8.61
C ASP A 56 -31.71 18.78 -9.63
N GLN A 57 -30.47 18.73 -9.15
CA GLN A 57 -29.29 18.62 -9.99
C GLN A 57 -28.63 17.24 -9.83
N ASP A 58 -28.21 16.68 -10.96
CA ASP A 58 -27.49 15.42 -11.00
C ASP A 58 -25.98 15.64 -10.88
N TYR A 59 -25.36 14.94 -9.95
CA TYR A 59 -23.94 14.98 -9.65
C TYR A 59 -23.31 13.62 -9.91
N LYS A 60 -22.11 13.63 -10.48
CA LYS A 60 -21.24 12.45 -10.64
C LYS A 60 -20.03 12.61 -9.74
N ILE A 61 -20.05 11.92 -8.62
CA ILE A 61 -19.06 12.08 -7.55
C ILE A 61 -18.09 10.89 -7.59
N PRO A 62 -16.82 11.07 -7.97
CA PRO A 62 -15.83 10.01 -7.88
C PRO A 62 -15.49 9.74 -6.40
N ALA A 63 -15.58 8.48 -5.99
CA ALA A 63 -15.33 8.06 -4.61
C ALA A 63 -14.72 6.66 -4.52
N LYS A 64 -13.92 6.42 -3.48
CA LYS A 64 -13.64 5.06 -3.01
C LYS A 64 -14.81 4.57 -2.17
N ILE A 65 -15.01 3.26 -2.12
CA ILE A 65 -16.09 2.64 -1.34
C ILE A 65 -15.55 1.49 -0.50
N ARG A 66 -16.21 1.21 0.62
CA ARG A 66 -15.95 0.00 1.42
C ARG A 66 -17.23 -0.49 2.08
N LEU A 67 -17.23 -1.76 2.45
CA LEU A 67 -18.18 -2.30 3.40
C LEU A 67 -17.72 -1.99 4.83
N GLN A 68 -18.67 -1.68 5.69
CA GLN A 68 -18.45 -1.50 7.12
C GLN A 68 -19.52 -2.27 7.88
N GLN A 69 -19.09 -3.24 8.67
CA GLN A 69 -19.95 -3.95 9.61
C GLN A 69 -19.99 -3.18 10.94
N ASP A 70 -21.17 -2.99 11.50
CA ASP A 70 -21.36 -2.40 12.83
C ASP A 70 -21.25 -3.47 13.94
N GLN A 71 -21.49 -3.07 15.19
CA GLN A 71 -21.40 -3.94 16.36
C GLN A 71 -22.48 -5.03 16.37
N ASP A 72 -23.62 -4.80 15.71
CA ASP A 72 -24.74 -5.73 15.63
C ASP A 72 -24.60 -6.69 14.43
N GLY A 73 -23.48 -6.61 13.71
CA GLY A 73 -23.19 -7.44 12.54
C GLY A 73 -23.84 -6.94 11.25
N LYS A 74 -24.55 -5.81 11.27
CA LYS A 74 -25.20 -5.23 10.08
C LYS A 74 -24.15 -4.58 9.18
N VAL A 75 -24.20 -4.92 7.90
CA VAL A 75 -23.30 -4.39 6.89
C VAL A 75 -23.87 -3.11 6.28
N ASP A 76 -23.01 -2.10 6.18
CA ASP A 76 -23.30 -0.83 5.55
C ASP A 76 -22.22 -0.45 4.52
N VAL A 77 -22.54 0.50 3.65
CA VAL A 77 -21.61 1.01 2.64
C VAL A 77 -21.12 2.37 3.05
N LYS A 78 -19.80 2.53 3.09
CA LYS A 78 -19.14 3.81 3.33
C LYS A 78 -18.55 4.35 2.03
N VAL A 79 -18.91 5.58 1.72
CA VAL A 79 -18.42 6.33 0.56
C VAL A 79 -17.34 7.31 1.01
N HIS A 80 -16.24 7.33 0.28
CA HIS A 80 -15.06 8.17 0.52
C HIS A 80 -14.81 9.03 -0.73
N PRO A 81 -15.48 10.19 -0.86
CA PRO A 81 -15.32 11.07 -2.02
C PRO A 81 -13.92 11.70 -2.06
N ILE A 82 -13.53 12.18 -3.24
CA ILE A 82 -12.33 13.02 -3.34
C ILE A 82 -12.58 14.34 -2.60
N GLN A 83 -11.67 14.68 -1.68
CA GLN A 83 -11.73 15.91 -0.90
C GLN A 83 -10.42 16.71 -1.01
N ARG A 84 -10.45 17.95 -0.53
CA ARG A 84 -9.23 18.75 -0.37
C ARG A 84 -8.37 18.12 0.73
N LEU A 85 -7.07 18.02 0.48
CA LEU A 85 -6.12 17.57 1.48
C LEU A 85 -6.11 18.53 2.68
N TYR A 86 -6.37 17.98 3.86
CA TYR A 86 -6.37 18.71 5.12
C TYR A 86 -5.87 17.78 6.23
N ILE A 87 -4.89 18.26 6.99
CA ILE A 87 -4.38 17.58 8.19
C ILE A 87 -4.83 18.39 9.40
N PRO A 88 -5.68 17.83 10.29
CA PRO A 88 -6.13 18.54 11.47
C PRO A 88 -4.97 18.83 12.44
N ASP A 89 -5.18 19.72 13.41
CA ASP A 89 -4.20 19.93 14.50
C ASP A 89 -4.12 18.71 15.42
N GLU A 90 -5.25 18.05 15.65
CA GLU A 90 -5.36 16.86 16.49
C GLU A 90 -6.19 15.78 15.79
N TYR A 91 -5.78 14.53 15.97
CA TYR A 91 -6.52 13.38 15.46
C TYR A 91 -6.45 12.23 16.47
N LEU A 92 -7.62 11.80 16.97
CA LEU A 92 -7.75 10.70 17.93
C LEU A 92 -6.80 10.85 19.15
N GLY A 93 -6.75 12.04 19.73
CA GLY A 93 -5.91 12.33 20.90
C GLY A 93 -4.43 12.59 20.60
N HIS A 94 -3.99 12.48 19.34
CA HIS A 94 -2.63 12.83 18.92
C HIS A 94 -2.60 14.23 18.32
N LYS A 95 -1.80 15.13 18.92
CA LYS A 95 -1.55 16.48 18.39
C LYS A 95 -0.37 16.45 17.44
N PHE A 96 -0.60 16.86 16.19
CA PHE A 96 0.44 16.82 15.18
C PHE A 96 1.46 17.94 15.32
N THR A 97 2.74 17.60 15.23
CA THR A 97 3.79 18.61 15.09
C THR A 97 3.82 19.19 13.66
N LYS A 98 4.54 20.30 13.47
CA LYS A 98 4.72 20.89 12.14
C LYS A 98 5.41 19.93 11.17
N GLU A 99 6.39 19.19 11.67
CA GLU A 99 7.17 18.20 10.92
C GLU A 99 6.29 17.02 10.49
N GLU A 100 5.43 16.53 11.39
CA GLU A 100 4.47 15.45 11.10
C GLU A 100 3.45 15.85 10.03
N LYS A 101 2.91 17.07 10.14
CA LYS A 101 2.05 17.62 9.09
C LYS A 101 2.79 17.73 7.77
N GLY A 102 4.03 18.22 7.80
CA GLY A 102 4.90 18.28 6.62
C GLY A 102 5.10 16.90 5.97
N ALA A 103 5.39 15.87 6.76
CA ALA A 103 5.53 14.50 6.26
C ALA A 103 4.22 13.99 5.62
N LEU A 104 3.08 14.15 6.28
CA LEU A 104 1.78 13.73 5.72
C LEU A 104 1.40 14.51 4.44
N LEU A 105 1.74 15.80 4.36
CA LEU A 105 1.45 16.62 3.18
C LEU A 105 2.35 16.26 1.99
N ASN A 106 3.66 16.07 2.24
CA ASN A 106 4.65 15.89 1.17
C ASN A 106 4.82 14.42 0.78
N ASP A 107 4.94 13.53 1.76
CA ASP A 107 5.23 12.12 1.56
C ASP A 107 3.96 11.25 1.55
N LYS A 108 2.80 11.84 1.90
CA LYS A 108 1.54 11.10 2.11
C LYS A 108 1.66 9.97 3.15
N ASN A 109 2.68 10.02 3.99
CA ASN A 109 3.00 9.02 5.00
C ASN A 109 3.67 9.72 6.18
N LEU A 110 3.31 9.34 7.40
CA LEU A 110 3.88 9.95 8.60
C LEU A 110 5.36 9.56 8.84
N GLY A 111 5.81 8.43 8.30
CA GLY A 111 7.19 7.97 8.47
C GLY A 111 7.51 7.35 9.84
N LYS A 112 6.51 7.25 10.71
CA LYS A 112 6.61 6.61 12.02
C LYS A 112 5.25 6.10 12.47
N THR A 113 5.25 5.29 13.51
CA THR A 113 4.04 4.97 14.27
C THR A 113 3.75 6.02 15.33
N VAL A 114 2.47 6.17 15.67
CA VAL A 114 1.99 7.01 16.77
C VAL A 114 0.96 6.24 17.59
N GLU A 115 0.83 6.58 18.86
CA GLU A 115 -0.26 6.10 19.70
C GLU A 115 -1.49 6.96 19.44
N LEU A 116 -2.62 6.34 19.11
CA LEU A 116 -3.92 7.02 19.00
C LEU A 116 -4.88 6.46 20.03
N THR A 117 -5.77 7.33 20.51
CA THR A 117 -6.84 7.00 21.45
C THR A 117 -8.16 6.89 20.71
N SER A 118 -8.73 5.70 20.71
CA SER A 118 -10.04 5.40 20.14
C SER A 118 -11.17 6.08 20.94
N LYS A 119 -12.37 6.18 20.35
CA LYS A 119 -13.55 6.80 21.00
C LYS A 119 -13.93 6.14 22.33
N ASN A 120 -13.58 4.87 22.53
CA ASN A 120 -13.79 4.13 23.78
C ASN A 120 -12.65 4.32 24.80
N GLY A 121 -11.69 5.22 24.56
CA GLY A 121 -10.53 5.46 25.41
C GLY A 121 -9.37 4.47 25.24
N GLN A 122 -9.52 3.43 24.40
CA GLN A 122 -8.44 2.47 24.14
C GLN A 122 -7.30 3.10 23.34
N LYS A 123 -6.08 2.95 23.84
CA LYS A 123 -4.84 3.33 23.15
C LYS A 123 -4.31 2.15 22.33
N ASP A 124 -3.90 2.43 21.11
CA ASP A 124 -3.30 1.47 20.18
C ASP A 124 -2.22 2.18 19.34
N THR A 125 -1.27 1.43 18.80
CA THR A 125 -0.25 1.95 17.88
C THR A 125 -0.75 1.93 16.44
N TYR A 126 -0.54 3.02 15.70
CA TYR A 126 -1.02 3.20 14.33
C TYR A 126 0.07 3.71 13.39
N TYR A 127 -0.01 3.27 12.14
CA TYR A 127 0.55 3.98 10.99
C TYR A 127 -0.46 5.03 10.51
N LEU A 128 0.03 6.20 10.12
CA LEU A 128 -0.76 7.25 9.52
C LEU A 128 -0.27 7.56 8.10
N GLY A 129 -1.20 7.71 7.16
CA GLY A 129 -0.90 8.08 5.78
C GLY A 129 -2.10 8.74 5.10
N ILE A 130 -1.89 9.28 3.91
CA ILE A 130 -2.91 9.94 3.12
C ILE A 130 -3.27 9.05 1.93
N ASP A 131 -4.55 8.77 1.77
CA ASP A 131 -5.02 8.06 0.58
C ASP A 131 -4.77 8.93 -0.66
N GLY A 132 -3.97 8.41 -1.59
CA GLY A 132 -3.49 9.19 -2.73
C GLY A 132 -4.57 9.66 -3.72
N LYS A 133 -5.78 9.07 -3.69
CA LYS A 133 -6.89 9.43 -4.59
C LYS A 133 -7.94 10.29 -3.93
N THR A 134 -8.20 10.07 -2.64
CA THR A 134 -9.26 10.76 -1.89
C THR A 134 -8.75 11.89 -1.01
N ASN A 135 -7.44 11.96 -0.74
CA ASN A 135 -6.82 12.86 0.24
C ASN A 135 -7.36 12.70 1.67
N GLU A 136 -7.90 11.52 1.99
CA GLU A 136 -8.35 11.19 3.34
C GLU A 136 -7.16 10.76 4.20
N LEU A 137 -7.11 11.24 5.45
CA LEU A 137 -6.16 10.75 6.46
C LEU A 137 -6.58 9.36 6.95
N ILE A 138 -5.69 8.39 6.78
CA ILE A 138 -5.92 6.98 7.10
C ILE A 138 -5.10 6.57 8.31
N ALA A 139 -5.78 5.99 9.29
CA ALA A 139 -5.16 5.35 10.43
C ALA A 139 -5.26 3.83 10.34
N LEU A 140 -4.10 3.18 10.29
CA LEU A 140 -3.99 1.73 10.24
C LEU A 140 -3.34 1.21 11.53
N LYS A 141 -4.06 0.40 12.30
CA LYS A 141 -3.50 -0.25 13.49
C LYS A 141 -2.29 -1.09 13.11
N ALA A 142 -1.18 -0.91 13.83
CA ALA A 142 0.09 -1.57 13.52
C ALA A 142 -0.04 -3.10 13.52
N ARG A 143 -0.83 -3.66 14.44
CA ARG A 143 -1.13 -5.10 14.53
C ARG A 143 -1.73 -5.75 13.27
N TYR A 144 -2.25 -4.95 12.32
CA TYR A 144 -2.80 -5.49 11.07
C TYR A 144 -1.77 -5.60 9.95
N ILE A 145 -0.52 -5.17 10.18
CA ILE A 145 0.58 -5.32 9.25
C ILE A 145 1.60 -6.27 9.87
N GLN A 146 1.82 -7.39 9.20
CA GLN A 146 2.91 -8.30 9.53
C GLN A 146 4.09 -8.01 8.60
N ILE A 147 5.22 -7.65 9.18
CA ILE A 147 6.47 -7.48 8.43
C ILE A 147 7.02 -8.88 8.11
N PRO A 148 7.15 -9.26 6.83
CA PRO A 148 7.64 -10.58 6.47
C PRO A 148 9.16 -10.67 6.65
N ASP A 149 9.69 -11.87 6.89
CA ASP A 149 11.14 -12.11 6.92
C ASP A 149 11.79 -11.97 5.55
N LYS A 150 11.02 -12.19 4.48
CA LYS A 150 11.51 -12.20 3.10
C LYS A 150 10.60 -11.41 2.17
N ILE A 151 11.19 -10.54 1.35
CA ILE A 151 10.49 -9.76 0.34
C ILE A 151 11.18 -9.95 -1.01
N LYS A 152 10.41 -10.38 -2.02
CA LYS A 152 10.90 -10.51 -3.41
C LYS A 152 12.23 -11.26 -3.54
N GLY A 153 12.43 -12.31 -2.76
CA GLY A 153 13.66 -13.12 -2.82
C GLY A 153 14.74 -12.74 -1.80
N VAL A 154 14.65 -11.57 -1.16
CA VAL A 154 15.67 -11.05 -0.23
C VAL A 154 15.19 -11.18 1.22
N ASN A 155 16.05 -11.68 2.11
CA ASN A 155 15.78 -11.73 3.54
C ASN A 155 16.03 -10.35 4.16
N LEU A 156 15.09 -9.86 4.94
CA LEU A 156 15.23 -8.61 5.67
C LEU A 156 16.10 -8.82 6.91
N THR A 157 17.02 -7.89 7.16
CA THR A 157 17.77 -7.87 8.43
C THR A 157 16.84 -7.52 9.59
N SER A 158 17.24 -7.85 10.82
CA SER A 158 16.48 -7.46 12.02
C SER A 158 16.25 -5.94 12.07
N GLU A 159 17.29 -5.15 11.79
CA GLU A 159 17.19 -3.69 11.75
C GLU A 159 16.19 -3.19 10.69
N GLN A 160 16.19 -3.80 9.50
CA GLN A 160 15.23 -3.47 8.45
C GLN A 160 13.80 -3.80 8.86
N LYS A 161 13.59 -4.94 9.53
CA LYS A 161 12.28 -5.33 10.06
C LYS A 161 11.80 -4.35 11.13
N ASP A 162 12.66 -3.99 12.07
CA ASP A 162 12.34 -3.08 13.17
C ASP A 162 12.00 -1.69 12.65
N LYS A 163 12.77 -1.18 11.68
CA LYS A 163 12.50 0.11 11.03
C LYS A 163 11.17 0.10 10.27
N LEU A 164 10.88 -0.94 9.49
CA LEU A 164 9.59 -1.08 8.81
C LEU A 164 8.43 -1.18 9.81
N ALA A 165 8.58 -1.97 10.88
CA ALA A 165 7.59 -2.08 11.94
C ALA A 165 7.35 -0.73 12.64
N ALA A 166 8.38 0.08 12.80
CA ALA A 166 8.28 1.45 13.31
C ALA A 166 7.69 2.45 12.30
N GLY A 167 7.42 2.06 11.05
CA GLY A 167 6.81 2.90 10.00
C GLY A 167 7.83 3.66 9.15
N GLN A 168 9.12 3.42 9.35
CA GLN A 168 10.21 4.10 8.68
C GLN A 168 10.47 3.53 7.29
N LYS A 169 11.15 4.32 6.46
CA LYS A 169 11.65 3.90 5.14
C LYS A 169 12.87 3.00 5.31
N VAL A 170 12.94 1.94 4.50
CA VAL A 170 14.07 1.02 4.48
C VAL A 170 14.49 0.74 3.04
N THR A 171 15.76 0.94 2.72
CA THR A 171 16.30 0.53 1.41
C THR A 171 16.65 -0.96 1.44
N VAL A 172 16.18 -1.68 0.42
CA VAL A 172 16.47 -3.09 0.19
C VAL A 172 16.95 -3.23 -1.25
N ASP A 173 18.10 -3.85 -1.43
CA ASP A 173 18.72 -4.15 -2.74
C ASP A 173 18.60 -5.64 -3.06
N GLY A 174 18.89 -6.02 -4.31
CA GLY A 174 18.93 -7.42 -4.76
C GLY A 174 17.57 -8.10 -4.93
N MET A 175 16.46 -7.36 -4.87
CA MET A 175 15.11 -7.90 -5.01
C MET A 175 14.83 -8.35 -6.45
N MET A 176 14.09 -9.45 -6.60
CA MET A 176 13.78 -10.03 -7.91
C MET A 176 12.51 -9.43 -8.51
N GLY A 177 12.65 -8.83 -9.69
CA GLY A 177 11.54 -8.34 -10.50
C GLY A 177 10.80 -9.48 -11.22
N LYS A 178 9.65 -9.18 -11.84
CA LYS A 178 8.91 -10.15 -12.67
C LYS A 178 9.65 -10.55 -13.97
N ASN A 179 10.67 -9.78 -14.34
CA ASN A 179 11.50 -9.96 -15.53
C ASN A 179 12.85 -10.62 -15.18
N ASP A 180 12.95 -11.24 -14.01
CA ASP A 180 14.16 -11.86 -13.46
C ASP A 180 15.38 -10.91 -13.35
N LYS A 181 15.13 -9.59 -13.36
CA LYS A 181 16.16 -8.58 -13.10
C LYS A 181 16.13 -8.18 -11.64
N LYS A 182 17.33 -8.03 -11.06
CA LYS A 182 17.50 -7.49 -9.72
C LYS A 182 17.26 -5.98 -9.71
N PHE A 183 16.66 -5.52 -8.62
CA PHE A 183 16.45 -4.11 -8.36
C PHE A 183 16.55 -3.83 -6.86
N GLY A 184 16.93 -2.59 -6.55
CA GLY A 184 16.78 -2.01 -5.23
C GLY A 184 15.57 -1.09 -5.17
N ALA A 185 14.96 -0.96 -3.99
CA ALA A 185 13.88 -0.02 -3.75
C ALA A 185 13.86 0.42 -2.28
N THR A 186 13.15 1.52 -2.02
CA THR A 186 12.76 1.93 -0.68
C THR A 186 11.41 1.34 -0.34
N LEU A 187 11.34 0.61 0.77
CA LEU A 187 10.15 -0.02 1.30
C LEU A 187 9.61 0.80 2.48
N GLN A 188 8.29 0.89 2.58
CA GLN A 188 7.62 1.55 3.70
C GLN A 188 6.19 1.03 3.83
N VAL A 189 5.70 0.89 5.07
CA VAL A 189 4.29 0.56 5.33
C VAL A 189 3.40 1.68 4.80
N ASP A 190 2.46 1.31 3.92
CA ASP A 190 1.41 2.18 3.41
C ASP A 190 0.11 1.93 4.18
N ALA A 191 -0.30 2.92 4.96
CA ALA A 191 -1.52 2.86 5.75
C ALA A 191 -2.78 2.83 4.88
N ALA A 192 -2.78 3.50 3.72
CA ALA A 192 -3.93 3.59 2.83
C ALA A 192 -4.14 2.27 2.07
N GLY A 193 -3.07 1.74 1.46
CA GLY A 193 -3.07 0.45 0.76
C GLY A 193 -2.95 -0.77 1.67
N ARG A 194 -2.74 -0.59 2.99
CA ARG A 194 -2.61 -1.65 4.00
C ARG A 194 -1.55 -2.70 3.64
N ASN A 195 -0.43 -2.26 3.09
CA ASN A 195 0.63 -3.15 2.62
C ASN A 195 2.02 -2.50 2.80
N ILE A 196 3.08 -3.19 2.40
CA ILE A 196 4.41 -2.60 2.27
C ILE A 196 4.55 -2.11 0.83
N SER A 197 4.64 -0.79 0.68
CA SER A 197 4.81 -0.12 -0.61
C SER A 197 6.29 -0.06 -1.01
N PHE A 198 6.54 0.11 -2.31
CA PHE A 198 7.86 0.21 -2.90
C PHE A 198 7.97 1.55 -3.63
N SER A 199 9.07 2.27 -3.43
CA SER A 199 9.37 3.53 -4.09
C SER A 199 10.88 3.62 -4.41
N ASN A 200 11.30 4.68 -5.12
CA ASN A 200 12.71 4.97 -5.41
C ASN A 200 13.47 3.77 -6.00
N PHE A 201 12.90 3.15 -7.02
CA PHE A 201 13.48 1.97 -7.67
C PHE A 201 14.84 2.30 -8.30
N LYS A 202 15.81 1.42 -8.07
CA LYS A 202 17.14 1.45 -8.68
C LYS A 202 17.40 0.13 -9.38
N GLN A 203 17.69 0.18 -10.67
CA GLN A 203 18.05 -1.03 -11.40
C GLN A 203 19.52 -1.37 -11.09
N GLU A 204 19.77 -2.59 -10.64
CA GLU A 204 21.13 -3.07 -10.49
C GLU A 204 21.70 -3.31 -11.89
N LYS A 205 22.77 -2.58 -12.24
CA LYS A 205 23.55 -2.93 -13.43
C LYS A 205 24.19 -4.28 -13.14
N MET A 206 23.91 -5.27 -13.99
CA MET A 206 24.64 -6.53 -13.97
C MET A 206 26.13 -6.19 -14.07
N ALA A 207 26.88 -6.37 -12.98
CA ALA A 207 28.32 -6.45 -13.08
C ALA A 207 28.60 -7.65 -13.97
N LYS A 208 28.96 -7.41 -15.23
CA LYS A 208 29.63 -8.43 -16.04
C LYS A 208 30.86 -8.82 -15.22
N SER A 209 30.83 -10.03 -14.69
CA SER A 209 31.90 -10.69 -13.97
C SER A 209 33.25 -10.36 -14.63
N GLU A 210 34.14 -9.74 -13.85
CA GLU A 210 35.49 -9.37 -14.29
C GLU A 210 36.37 -10.60 -14.61
N GLU A 211 35.87 -11.82 -14.37
CA GLU A 211 36.53 -13.08 -14.73
C GLU A 211 36.74 -13.27 -16.25
N GLN A 212 35.89 -12.71 -17.12
CA GLN A 212 36.09 -12.84 -18.57
C GLN A 212 37.21 -11.93 -19.13
N LYS A 213 37.77 -11.00 -18.34
CA LYS A 213 38.91 -10.16 -18.78
C LYS A 213 40.27 -10.76 -18.46
N GLN A 214 40.37 -11.82 -17.65
CA GLN A 214 41.64 -12.47 -17.35
C GLN A 214 41.96 -13.63 -18.31
N GLU A 215 40.97 -14.38 -18.79
CA GLU A 215 41.21 -15.47 -19.77
C GLU A 215 41.64 -14.96 -21.16
N ALA A 216 41.15 -13.80 -21.60
CA ALA A 216 41.58 -13.21 -22.88
C ALA A 216 43.03 -12.66 -22.88
N LYS A 217 43.66 -12.52 -21.69
CA LYS A 217 45.06 -12.06 -21.56
C LYS A 217 46.06 -13.23 -21.42
N SER A 218 45.64 -14.40 -20.96
CA SER A 218 46.50 -15.60 -20.89
C SER A 218 46.66 -16.27 -22.26
N GLU A 219 45.62 -16.30 -23.11
CA GLU A 219 45.70 -16.91 -24.44
C GLU A 219 46.57 -16.11 -25.44
N LYS A 220 46.60 -14.78 -25.34
CA LYS A 220 47.45 -13.94 -26.22
C LYS A 220 48.96 -14.05 -25.91
N LYS A 221 49.35 -14.48 -24.71
CA LYS A 221 50.77 -14.71 -24.35
C LYS A 221 51.28 -16.09 -24.77
N ALA A 222 50.41 -17.07 -25.00
CA ALA A 222 50.79 -18.40 -25.46
C ALA A 222 50.95 -18.49 -26.99
N GLY A 223 50.15 -17.72 -27.75
CA GLY A 223 50.18 -17.75 -29.22
C GLY A 223 51.39 -17.08 -29.89
N SER A 224 52.14 -16.25 -29.17
CA SER A 224 53.26 -15.46 -29.73
C SER A 224 54.63 -16.17 -29.65
N ARG A 225 54.74 -17.36 -29.02
CA ARG A 225 55.99 -18.12 -28.90
C ARG A 225 56.17 -19.27 -29.91
N LYS A 226 55.21 -19.54 -30.79
CA LYS A 226 55.20 -20.74 -31.64
C LYS A 226 55.37 -20.51 -33.15
N ARG A 227 55.83 -19.32 -33.57
CA ARG A 227 56.11 -19.02 -34.99
C ARG A 227 57.51 -18.42 -35.18
N VAL A 228 58.54 -19.17 -34.80
CA VAL A 228 59.89 -19.02 -35.37
C VAL A 228 60.55 -20.40 -35.39
N SER A 229 60.48 -21.07 -36.53
CA SER A 229 61.45 -22.06 -37.04
C SER A 229 61.08 -22.41 -38.47
#